data_AF-A0AAV5LCP6-F1
#
_entry.id   AF-A0AAV5LCP6-F1
#
_cell.length_a   1.000
_cell.length_b   1.000
_cell.length_c   1.000
_cell.angle_alpha   90.00
_cell.angle_beta   90.00
_cell.angle_gamma   90.00
#
_symmetry.space_group_name_H-M   'P 1'
#
loop_
_entity.id
_entity.type
_entity.pdbx_description
1 polymer ?
#
loop_
_entity_poly.entity_id
_entity_poly.type
_entity_poly.pdbx_seq_one_letter_code
_entity_poly.pdbx_strand_id
1 'polypeptide(L)'
;MKTMRDIIKERQHDAEETKKQRYDFLDHLIDEMKSQSFLTYDFITYVMFALMFATMETIPATLTLAIKFMKEHPLVLQELMREHEVIMKKKEDAKCGLTWEDYKSMTFTMNVEYSEGR
;
A
#
# COMPACT_ATOMS: atom_id res chain seq x y z
N MET A 1 -18.05 9.05 14.96
CA MET A 1 -17.02 8.83 13.92
C MET A 1 -16.13 10.06 13.88
N LYS A 2 -14.81 9.90 13.83
CA LYS A 2 -13.87 11.00 13.61
C LYS A 2 -13.83 11.33 12.11
N THR A 3 -13.81 12.60 11.76
CA THR A 3 -13.60 13.06 10.38
C THR A 3 -12.11 13.11 10.06
N MET A 4 -11.75 13.19 8.77
CA MET A 4 -10.36 13.38 8.35
C MET A 4 -9.73 14.62 9.00
N ARG A 5 -10.48 15.71 9.14
CA ARG A 5 -10.01 16.93 9.83
C ARG A 5 -9.71 16.68 11.30
N ASP A 6 -10.52 15.88 11.98
CA ASP A 6 -10.29 15.56 13.39
C ASP A 6 -8.98 14.77 13.56
N ILE A 7 -8.69 13.84 12.64
CA ILE A 7 -7.44 13.08 12.61
C ILE A 7 -6.24 14.00 12.40
N ILE A 8 -6.32 14.95 11.45
CA ILE A 8 -5.22 15.89 11.18
C ILE A 8 -4.92 16.74 12.43
N LYS A 9 -5.96 17.27 13.08
CA LYS A 9 -5.82 18.08 14.29
C LYS A 9 -5.21 17.28 15.45
N GLU A 10 -5.70 16.06 15.66
CA GLU A 10 -5.16 15.16 16.69
C GLU A 10 -3.67 14.92 16.46
N ARG A 11 -3.28 14.52 15.24
CA ARG A 11 -1.88 14.24 14.88
C ARG A 11 -0.95 15.45 14.96
N GLN A 12 -1.48 16.65 14.70
CA GLN A 12 -0.69 17.87 14.83
C GLN A 12 -0.27 18.11 16.29
N HIS A 13 -1.15 17.80 17.24
CA HIS A 13 -0.94 17.95 18.68
C HIS A 13 -0.28 16.73 19.34
N ASP A 14 -0.02 15.64 18.60
CA ASP A 14 0.70 14.48 19.12
C ASP A 14 2.08 14.88 19.65
N ALA A 15 2.46 14.27 20.77
CA ALA A 15 3.80 14.44 21.36
C ALA A 15 4.89 13.94 20.38
N GLU A 16 6.09 14.50 20.44
CA GLU A 16 7.20 14.10 19.56
C GLU A 16 7.53 12.61 19.67
N GLU A 17 7.38 12.02 20.85
CA GLU A 17 7.58 10.58 21.08
C GLU A 17 6.59 9.73 20.25
N THR A 18 5.33 10.16 20.16
CA THR A 18 4.31 9.51 19.33
C THR A 18 4.61 9.65 17.85
N LYS A 19 5.14 10.80 17.41
CA LYS A 19 5.56 11.04 16.02
C LYS A 19 6.79 10.25 15.62
N LYS A 20 7.71 9.95 16.56
CA LYS A 20 8.86 9.07 16.29
C LYS A 20 8.46 7.61 16.09
N GLN A 21 7.37 7.18 16.71
CA GLN A 21 6.86 5.81 16.56
C GLN A 21 6.03 5.62 15.28
N ARG A 22 5.38 6.68 14.78
CA ARG A 22 4.61 6.67 13.54
C ARG A 22 4.89 7.96 12.77
N TYR A 23 5.61 7.81 11.66
CA TYR A 23 5.83 8.87 10.69
C TYR A 23 5.42 8.38 9.31
N ASP A 24 4.24 8.81 8.87
CA ASP A 24 3.69 8.50 7.55
C ASP A 24 3.52 9.76 6.69
N PHE A 25 2.95 9.59 5.49
CA PHE A 25 2.74 10.69 4.54
C PHE A 25 1.90 11.83 5.13
N LEU A 26 0.91 11.53 5.98
CA LEU A 26 0.08 12.55 6.61
C LEU A 26 0.88 13.35 7.63
N ASP A 27 1.73 12.67 8.41
CA ASP A 27 2.61 13.32 9.38
C ASP A 27 3.61 14.26 8.66
N HIS A 28 4.12 13.84 7.49
CA HIS A 28 4.95 14.68 6.63
C HIS A 28 4.23 15.94 6.16
N LEU A 29 3.01 15.82 5.62
CA LEU A 29 2.21 16.98 5.21
C LEU A 29 1.91 17.93 6.37
N ILE A 30 1.63 17.39 7.56
CA ILE A 30 1.38 18.19 8.78
C ILE A 30 2.61 18.98 9.19
N ASP A 31 3.81 18.40 9.10
CA ASP A 31 5.05 19.12 9.39
C ASP A 31 5.33 20.21 8.37
N GLU A 32 5.07 19.96 7.09
CA GLU A 32 5.22 20.97 6.03
C GLU A 32 4.24 22.14 6.15
N MET A 33 3.09 21.98 6.84
CA MET A 33 2.19 23.11 7.12
C MET A 33 2.89 24.27 7.86
N LYS A 34 3.99 23.99 8.59
CA LYS A 34 4.77 25.00 9.32
C LYS A 34 5.54 25.93 8.38
N SER A 35 5.90 25.46 7.18
CA SER A 35 6.70 26.21 6.20
C SER A 35 5.92 26.56 4.93
N GLN A 36 4.87 25.82 4.59
CA GLN A 36 4.09 25.96 3.37
C GLN A 36 2.67 26.43 3.67
N SER A 37 2.37 27.70 3.42
CA SER A 37 1.07 28.31 3.75
C SER A 37 -0.12 27.76 2.97
N PHE A 38 0.11 27.13 1.81
CA PHE A 38 -0.97 26.53 1.02
C PHE A 38 -1.48 25.19 1.58
N LEU A 39 -0.67 24.51 2.42
CA LEU A 39 -1.05 23.25 3.06
C LEU A 39 -2.01 23.52 4.22
N THR A 40 -3.26 23.81 3.88
CA THR A 40 -4.34 23.98 4.86
C THR A 40 -4.93 22.62 5.26
N TYR A 41 -5.64 22.56 6.40
CA TYR A 41 -6.38 21.34 6.79
C TYR A 41 -7.32 20.86 5.68
N ASP A 42 -7.93 21.79 4.95
CA ASP A 42 -8.90 21.52 3.88
C ASP A 42 -8.19 20.93 2.67
N PHE A 43 -7.05 21.49 2.30
CA PHE A 43 -6.22 20.98 1.23
C PHE A 43 -5.68 19.58 1.55
N ILE A 44 -5.10 19.37 2.74
CA ILE A 44 -4.61 18.04 3.16
C ILE A 44 -5.77 17.04 3.21
N THR A 45 -6.94 17.45 3.70
CA THR A 45 -8.14 16.60 3.68
C THR A 45 -8.49 16.20 2.25
N TYR A 46 -8.52 17.16 1.31
CA TYR A 46 -8.79 16.89 -0.10
C TYR A 46 -7.77 15.94 -0.72
N VAL A 47 -6.47 16.16 -0.49
CA VAL A 47 -5.40 15.27 -0.98
C VAL A 47 -5.59 13.84 -0.47
N MET A 48 -5.88 13.68 0.81
CA MET A 48 -6.09 12.35 1.41
C MET A 48 -7.32 11.65 0.82
N PHE A 49 -8.41 12.37 0.59
CA PHE A 49 -9.58 11.84 -0.12
C PHE A 49 -9.26 11.49 -1.58
N ALA A 50 -8.51 12.33 -2.29
CA ALA A 50 -8.12 12.08 -3.68
C ALA A 50 -7.27 10.81 -3.81
N LEU A 51 -6.32 10.59 -2.89
CA LEU A 51 -5.49 9.38 -2.84
C LEU A 51 -6.33 8.13 -2.57
N MET A 52 -7.26 8.19 -1.62
CA MET A 52 -8.19 7.09 -1.34
C MET A 52 -9.10 6.80 -2.53
N PHE A 53 -9.59 7.85 -3.19
CA PHE A 53 -10.47 7.72 -4.34
C PHE A 53 -9.74 7.12 -5.55
N ALA A 54 -8.48 7.52 -5.79
CA ALA A 54 -7.67 7.01 -6.90
C ALA A 54 -7.47 5.48 -6.85
N THR A 55 -7.45 4.90 -5.65
CA THR A 55 -7.25 3.45 -5.45
C THR A 55 -8.56 2.67 -5.34
N MET A 56 -9.69 3.33 -5.12
CA MET A 56 -10.97 2.68 -4.84
C MET A 56 -11.50 1.86 -6.02
N GLU A 57 -11.36 2.35 -7.24
CA GLU A 57 -11.85 1.65 -8.44
C GLU A 57 -10.78 0.78 -9.09
N THR A 58 -9.53 1.26 -9.11
CA THR A 58 -8.44 0.63 -9.86
C THR A 58 -7.97 -0.68 -9.22
N ILE A 59 -7.75 -0.70 -7.90
CA ILE A 59 -7.21 -1.89 -7.22
C ILE A 59 -8.20 -3.06 -7.23
N PRO A 60 -9.50 -2.88 -6.87
CA PRO A 60 -10.43 -4.01 -6.85
C PRO A 60 -10.70 -4.59 -8.24
N ALA A 61 -10.77 -3.75 -9.27
CA ALA A 61 -10.94 -4.20 -10.65
C ALA A 61 -9.75 -5.05 -11.11
N THR A 62 -8.53 -4.55 -10.93
CA THR A 62 -7.29 -5.29 -11.26
C THR A 62 -7.20 -6.60 -10.47
N LEU A 63 -7.50 -6.59 -9.17
CA LEU A 63 -7.48 -7.81 -8.36
C LEU A 63 -8.51 -8.84 -8.86
N THR A 64 -9.71 -8.39 -9.21
CA THR A 64 -10.76 -9.26 -9.76
C THR A 64 -10.32 -9.88 -11.08
N LEU A 65 -9.71 -9.10 -11.96
CA LEU A 65 -9.17 -9.58 -13.24
C LEU A 65 -8.03 -10.57 -13.02
N ALA A 66 -7.09 -10.28 -12.12
CA ALA A 66 -6.00 -11.19 -11.78
C ALA A 66 -6.53 -12.54 -11.27
N ILE A 67 -7.53 -12.54 -10.38
CA ILE A 67 -8.17 -13.78 -9.88
C ILE A 67 -8.84 -14.55 -11.01
N LYS A 68 -9.55 -13.84 -11.91
CA LYS A 68 -10.20 -14.45 -13.06
C LYS A 68 -9.15 -15.07 -14.01
N PHE A 69 -8.10 -14.35 -14.34
CA PHE A 69 -7.00 -14.84 -15.18
C PHE A 69 -6.34 -16.09 -14.60
N MET A 70 -6.00 -16.08 -13.31
CA MET A 70 -5.44 -17.26 -12.63
C MET A 70 -6.38 -18.48 -12.69
N LYS A 71 -7.70 -18.26 -12.61
CA LYS A 71 -8.69 -19.33 -12.75
C LYS A 71 -8.74 -19.89 -14.17
N GLU A 72 -8.59 -19.05 -15.19
CA GLU A 72 -8.63 -19.44 -16.61
C GLU A 72 -7.30 -20.08 -17.07
N HIS A 73 -6.20 -19.77 -16.40
CA HIS A 73 -4.84 -20.24 -16.73
C HIS A 73 -4.20 -21.02 -15.57
N PRO A 74 -4.58 -22.30 -15.34
CA PRO A 74 -4.11 -23.08 -14.20
C PRO A 74 -2.59 -23.30 -14.17
N LEU A 75 -1.92 -23.30 -15.34
CA LEU A 75 -0.46 -23.39 -15.42
C LEU A 75 0.23 -22.14 -14.86
N VAL A 76 -0.35 -20.95 -15.09
CA VAL A 76 0.15 -19.70 -14.52
C VAL A 76 -0.02 -19.72 -13.01
N LEU A 77 -1.18 -20.16 -12.51
CA LEU A 77 -1.41 -20.31 -11.07
C LEU A 77 -0.41 -21.26 -10.41
N GLN A 78 -0.11 -22.41 -11.05
CA GLN A 78 0.89 -23.35 -10.54
C GLN A 78 2.28 -22.72 -10.43
N GLU A 79 2.69 -21.96 -11.45
CA GLU A 79 4.00 -21.31 -11.44
C GLU A 79 4.07 -20.15 -10.42
N LEU A 80 2.98 -19.40 -10.24
CA LEU A 80 2.85 -18.42 -9.15
C LEU A 80 3.00 -19.09 -7.79
N MET A 81 2.27 -20.18 -7.54
CA MET A 81 2.37 -20.92 -6.28
C MET A 81 3.79 -21.44 -6.04
N ARG A 82 4.44 -21.97 -7.08
CA ARG A 82 5.83 -22.45 -7.01
C ARG A 82 6.79 -21.32 -6.60
N GLU A 83 6.67 -20.14 -7.19
CA GLU A 83 7.47 -18.96 -6.81
C GLU A 83 7.27 -18.60 -5.33
N HIS A 84 6.01 -18.46 -4.88
CA HIS A 84 5.68 -18.10 -3.51
C HIS A 84 6.13 -19.14 -2.50
N GLU A 85 6.01 -20.44 -2.81
CA GLU A 85 6.51 -21.52 -1.95
C GLU A 85 8.03 -21.49 -1.80
N VAL A 86 8.77 -21.20 -2.86
CA VAL A 86 10.23 -21.07 -2.80
C VAL A 86 10.63 -19.92 -1.88
N ILE A 87 9.93 -18.79 -1.95
CA ILE A 87 10.15 -17.64 -1.07
C ILE A 87 9.87 -18.05 0.38
N MET A 88 8.73 -18.71 0.65
CA MET A 88 8.37 -19.13 2.01
C MET A 88 9.32 -20.18 2.59
N LYS A 89 9.82 -21.12 1.79
CA LYS A 89 10.78 -22.16 2.23
C LYS A 89 12.15 -21.60 2.61
N LYS A 90 12.54 -20.44 2.06
CA LYS A 90 13.79 -19.75 2.44
C LYS A 90 13.71 -19.08 3.80
N LYS A 91 12.51 -18.95 4.37
CA LYS A 91 12.31 -18.26 5.65
C LYS A 91 12.49 -19.26 6.79
N GLU A 92 13.41 -18.95 7.70
CA GLU A 92 13.65 -19.74 8.90
C GLU A 92 12.49 -19.64 9.91
N ASP A 93 11.75 -18.52 9.91
CA ASP A 93 10.56 -18.32 10.71
C ASP A 93 9.32 -18.08 9.83
N ALA A 94 8.40 -19.04 9.84
CA ALA A 94 7.13 -18.97 9.13
C ALA A 94 6.20 -17.85 9.65
N LYS A 95 6.48 -17.25 10.82
CA LYS A 95 5.73 -16.11 11.37
C LYS A 95 6.21 -14.77 10.84
N CYS A 96 7.36 -14.71 10.17
CA CYS A 96 7.87 -13.47 9.61
C CYS A 96 7.11 -13.13 8.31
N GLY A 97 6.38 -12.01 8.30
CA GLY A 97 5.67 -11.51 7.10
C GLY A 97 6.62 -11.26 5.93
N LEU A 98 6.08 -11.04 4.73
CA LEU A 98 6.88 -10.76 3.52
C LEU A 98 7.83 -9.58 3.75
N THR A 99 9.10 -9.79 3.48
CA THR A 99 10.11 -8.72 3.49
C THR A 99 10.13 -7.98 2.16
N TRP A 100 10.80 -6.83 2.12
CA TRP A 100 11.00 -6.09 0.87
C TRP A 100 11.85 -6.87 -0.15
N GLU A 101 12.80 -7.67 0.32
CA GLU A 101 13.61 -8.55 -0.54
C GLU A 101 12.77 -9.70 -1.10
N ASP A 102 11.87 -10.27 -0.29
CA ASP A 102 10.91 -11.27 -0.74
C ASP A 102 10.04 -10.72 -1.88
N TYR A 103 9.44 -9.54 -1.66
CA TYR A 103 8.60 -8.87 -2.68
C TYR A 103 9.37 -8.63 -3.98
N LYS A 104 10.61 -8.13 -3.91
CA LYS A 104 11.46 -7.93 -5.09
C LYS A 104 11.83 -9.22 -5.82
N SER A 105 11.85 -10.35 -5.12
CA SER A 105 12.17 -11.65 -5.71
C SER A 105 10.99 -12.30 -6.46
N MET A 106 9.78 -11.73 -6.37
CA MET A 106 8.56 -12.21 -7.05
C MET A 106 8.51 -11.85 -8.53
N THR A 107 9.55 -12.25 -9.27
CA THR A 107 9.73 -11.94 -10.70
C THR A 107 8.62 -12.44 -11.61
N PHE A 108 8.09 -13.64 -11.36
CA PHE A 108 7.02 -14.23 -12.15
C PHE A 108 5.68 -13.55 -11.86
N THR A 109 5.40 -13.27 -10.58
CA THR A 109 4.23 -12.49 -10.17
C THR A 109 4.19 -11.13 -10.88
N MET A 110 5.32 -10.43 -10.92
CA MET A 110 5.42 -9.14 -11.60
C MET A 110 5.20 -9.27 -13.12
N ASN A 111 5.71 -10.34 -13.75
CA ASN A 111 5.49 -10.59 -15.18
C ASN A 111 4.02 -10.86 -15.52
N VAL A 112 3.27 -11.55 -14.64
CA VAL A 112 1.85 -11.80 -14.83
C VAL A 112 1.06 -10.50 -14.80
N GLU A 113 1.35 -9.61 -13.85
CA GLU A 113 0.76 -8.26 -13.78
C GLU A 113 1.01 -7.45 -15.07
N TYR A 114 2.24 -7.47 -15.59
CA TYR A 114 2.59 -6.77 -16.84
C TYR A 114 1.99 -7.41 -18.11
N SER A 115 1.68 -8.71 -18.07
CA SER A 115 1.07 -9.41 -19.22
C SER A 115 -0.43 -9.15 -19.34
N GLU A 116 -1.12 -8.91 -18.23
CA GLU A 116 -2.54 -8.51 -18.18
C GLU A 116 -2.76 -7.04 -18.52
N GLY A 117 -1.77 -6.17 -18.30
CA GLY A 117 -1.85 -4.75 -18.67
C GLY A 117 -1.76 -4.44 -20.17
N ARG A 118 -1.78 -5.46 -21.05
CA ARG A 118 -1.63 -5.34 -22.51
C ARG A 118 -2.85 -5.83 -23.28
#